data_AF-A0A7W4J7Y0-F1
#
_entry.id   AF-A0A7W4J7Y0-F1
#
_cell.length_a   1.000
_cell.length_b   1.000
_cell.length_c   1.000
_cell.angle_alpha   90.00
_cell.angle_beta   90.00
_cell.angle_gamma   90.00
#
_symmetry.space_group_name_H-M   'P 1'
#
loop_
_entity.id
_entity.type
_entity.pdbx_description
1 polymer ?
#
loop_
_entity_poly.entity_id
_entity_poly.type
_entity_poly.pdbx_seq_one_letter_code
_entity_poly.pdbx_strand_id
1 'polypeptide(L)'
;MGLGGCGGNRVQDPLLVRGSTEAAAIPTVSVERTYAPARAYGLPDSIVAYGAPDTPVYRDRPLDENLRGSVELADYVRGLDRAGLLPLLREAGPFTVFAVPNDPMEDLAPGRSGGVPALPVDTLRRTLGYTLVRGAYPEPVLRAMIAAAPGHRVGLRTVDGAVLLVWAEAGTGQVLLGNGGGQVNRLWVRGVPQSNGVLYLTQSVLSPPS
;
A
#
# COMPACT_ATOMS: atom_id res chain seq x y z
N MET A 1 53.32 22.36 -0.02
CA MET A 1 52.79 21.04 -0.44
C MET A 1 51.92 20.56 0.73
N GLY A 2 50.61 20.74 0.79
CA GLY A 2 49.61 20.50 -0.24
C GLY A 2 48.95 19.14 0.01
N LEU A 3 48.31 18.94 1.17
CA LEU A 3 47.50 17.76 1.44
C LEU A 3 46.02 18.16 1.31
N GLY A 4 45.44 17.85 0.15
CA GLY A 4 44.00 17.86 -0.08
C GLY A 4 43.32 16.95 0.95
N GLY A 5 42.19 17.33 1.51
CA GLY A 5 40.96 17.49 0.75
C GLY A 5 40.10 16.25 0.99
N CYS A 6 39.57 16.09 2.21
CA CYS A 6 38.50 15.12 2.49
C CYS A 6 37.17 15.68 1.98
N GLY A 7 37.06 15.85 0.66
CA GLY A 7 35.79 16.08 -0.02
C GLY A 7 35.14 14.74 -0.29
N GLY A 8 34.27 14.30 0.62
CA GLY A 8 33.65 12.99 0.49
C GLY A 8 32.57 12.71 1.51
N ASN A 9 31.73 13.69 1.84
CA ASN A 9 30.48 13.42 2.55
C ASN A 9 29.47 12.81 1.57
N ARG A 10 29.79 11.62 1.03
CA ARG A 10 28.78 10.76 0.42
C ARG A 10 27.94 10.26 1.57
N VAL A 11 26.79 10.90 1.75
CA VAL A 11 25.76 10.43 2.67
C VAL A 11 25.44 8.99 2.24
N GLN A 12 25.95 8.01 2.97
CA GLN A 12 25.63 6.59 2.80
C GLN A 12 24.23 6.26 3.36
N ASP A 13 23.47 7.28 3.76
CA ASP A 13 22.12 7.13 4.25
C ASP A 13 21.18 7.01 3.04
N PRO A 14 20.62 5.81 2.76
CA PRO A 14 19.66 5.64 1.68
C PRO A 14 18.32 6.32 1.99
N LEU A 15 18.12 6.80 3.22
CA LEU A 15 16.88 7.40 3.66
C LEU A 15 16.79 8.86 3.20
N LEU A 16 15.60 9.21 2.69
CA LEU A 16 15.30 10.58 2.26
C LEU A 16 15.12 11.54 3.45
N VAL A 17 14.99 10.99 4.66
CA VAL A 17 14.76 11.72 5.92
C VAL A 17 15.63 11.13 7.04
N ARG A 18 15.80 11.86 8.14
CA ARG A 18 16.50 11.33 9.32
C ARG A 18 15.80 10.09 9.86
N GLY A 19 16.59 9.12 10.31
CA GLY A 19 16.09 7.90 10.91
C GLY A 19 15.11 8.15 12.06
N SER A 20 14.00 7.42 12.07
CA SER A 20 12.94 7.49 13.09
C SER A 20 12.63 6.09 13.60
N THR A 21 12.35 5.96 14.89
CA THR A 21 11.92 4.70 15.50
C THR A 21 10.40 4.53 15.52
N GLU A 22 9.64 5.51 15.01
CA GLU A 22 8.18 5.43 14.92
C GLU A 22 7.78 4.41 13.85
N ALA A 23 7.07 3.37 14.28
CA ALA A 23 6.52 2.34 13.40
C ALA A 23 5.00 2.20 13.61
N ALA A 24 4.29 1.96 12.52
CA ALA A 24 2.94 1.42 12.55
C ALA A 24 2.98 -0.09 12.28
N ALA A 25 1.92 -0.82 12.64
CA ALA A 25 1.81 -2.24 12.40
C ALA A 25 0.88 -2.52 11.21
N ILE A 26 1.34 -3.30 10.23
CA ILE A 26 0.48 -3.99 9.27
C ILE A 26 0.12 -5.35 9.88
N PRO A 27 -1.14 -5.55 10.29
CA PRO A 27 -1.62 -6.86 10.71
C PRO A 27 -1.51 -7.92 9.62
N THR A 28 -1.14 -9.14 10.02
CA THR A 28 -0.94 -10.28 9.11
C THR A 28 -2.17 -11.19 9.11
N VAL A 29 -3.20 -10.86 8.32
CA VAL A 29 -4.47 -11.61 8.32
C VAL A 29 -4.55 -12.68 7.24
N SER A 30 -3.86 -12.51 6.11
CA SER A 30 -3.94 -13.48 5.02
C SER A 30 -3.27 -14.80 5.37
N VAL A 31 -2.16 -14.76 6.10
CA VAL A 31 -1.45 -15.97 6.54
C VAL A 31 -2.32 -16.83 7.46
N GLU A 32 -3.08 -16.22 8.36
CA GLU A 32 -3.98 -16.93 9.27
C GLU A 32 -5.12 -17.62 8.52
N ARG A 33 -5.64 -17.00 7.45
CA ARG A 33 -6.76 -17.53 6.66
C ARG A 33 -6.37 -18.66 5.71
N THR A 34 -5.18 -18.59 5.10
CA THR A 34 -4.72 -19.59 4.13
C THR A 34 -4.03 -20.79 4.78
N TYR A 35 -3.77 -20.71 6.09
CA TYR A 35 -3.12 -21.80 6.82
C TYR A 35 -3.97 -23.07 6.84
N ALA A 36 -3.34 -24.18 6.48
CA ALA A 36 -3.88 -25.53 6.62
C ALA A 36 -2.94 -26.35 7.51
N PRO A 37 -3.42 -26.92 8.64
CA PRO A 37 -2.57 -27.70 9.52
C PRO A 37 -2.06 -28.97 8.83
N ALA A 38 -0.84 -29.36 9.18
CA ALA A 38 -0.23 -30.59 8.70
C ALA A 38 -1.06 -31.79 9.19
N ARG A 39 -1.59 -32.58 8.24
CA ARG A 39 -2.47 -33.73 8.54
C ARG A 39 -1.71 -35.00 8.97
N ALA A 40 -0.38 -34.98 9.00
CA ALA A 40 0.45 -36.14 9.30
C ALA A 40 1.23 -35.95 10.61
N TYR A 41 1.20 -36.98 11.46
CA TYR A 41 1.87 -37.00 12.76
C TYR A 41 3.40 -36.89 12.60
N GLY A 42 4.04 -35.95 13.30
CA GLY A 42 5.50 -35.80 13.32
C GLY A 42 6.08 -34.80 12.30
N LEU A 43 5.26 -34.15 11.48
CA LEU A 43 5.70 -32.99 10.71
C LEU A 43 5.60 -31.72 11.57
N PRO A 44 6.62 -30.84 11.57
CA PRO A 44 6.55 -29.58 12.29
C PRO A 44 5.45 -28.71 11.67
N ASP A 45 4.45 -28.40 12.48
CA ASP A 45 3.41 -27.45 12.11
C ASP A 45 3.84 -26.05 12.55
N SER A 46 4.55 -25.35 11.66
CA SER A 46 5.32 -24.16 12.01
C SER A 46 4.45 -22.96 12.45
N ILE A 47 3.17 -22.93 12.10
CA ILE A 47 2.26 -21.83 12.48
C ILE A 47 1.67 -22.01 13.89
N VAL A 48 1.51 -23.25 14.37
CA VAL A 48 1.04 -23.50 15.75
C VAL A 48 2.09 -23.07 16.78
N ALA A 49 3.37 -23.09 16.39
CA ALA A 49 4.48 -22.74 17.27
C ALA A 49 4.74 -21.22 17.36
N TYR A 50 4.47 -20.46 16.29
CA TYR A 50 4.68 -19.01 16.22
C TYR A 50 3.59 -18.37 15.35
N GLY A 51 2.70 -17.58 15.96
CA GLY A 51 1.75 -16.76 15.19
C GLY A 51 2.49 -15.81 14.25
N ALA A 52 1.90 -15.49 13.10
CA ALA A 52 2.50 -14.55 12.15
C ALA A 52 2.47 -13.15 12.77
N PRO A 53 3.62 -12.55 13.14
CA PRO A 53 3.61 -11.24 13.78
C PRO A 53 3.18 -10.17 12.77
N ASP A 54 2.65 -9.07 13.29
CA ASP A 54 2.41 -7.87 12.48
C ASP A 54 3.72 -7.36 11.87
N THR A 55 3.66 -6.82 10.66
CA THR A 55 4.82 -6.22 10.00
C THR A 55 4.99 -4.76 10.43
N PRO A 56 6.14 -4.34 10.97
CA PRO A 56 6.40 -2.93 11.24
C PRO A 56 6.60 -2.14 9.94
N VAL A 57 5.95 -0.98 9.86
CA VAL A 57 6.07 0.00 8.79
C VAL A 57 6.66 1.27 9.38
N TYR A 58 7.85 1.64 8.93
CA TYR A 58 8.60 2.75 9.50
C TYR A 58 8.40 4.03 8.72
N ARG A 59 8.32 5.15 9.44
CA ARG A 59 8.04 6.46 8.83
C ARG A 59 9.16 7.01 7.96
N ASP A 60 10.39 6.67 8.31
CA ASP A 60 11.63 7.13 7.68
C ASP A 60 12.02 6.30 6.44
N ARG A 61 11.35 5.17 6.22
CA ARG A 61 11.57 4.31 5.05
C ARG A 61 10.72 4.73 3.87
N PRO A 62 11.24 4.57 2.63
CA PRO A 62 10.47 4.82 1.43
C PRO A 62 9.36 3.77 1.29
N LEU A 63 8.33 4.14 0.51
CA LEU A 63 7.18 3.29 0.22
C LEU A 63 7.60 1.91 -0.28
N ASP A 64 8.55 1.83 -1.22
CA ASP A 64 8.93 0.54 -1.82
C ASP A 64 9.59 -0.43 -0.82
N GLU A 65 10.38 0.09 0.13
CA GLU A 65 11.02 -0.70 1.18
C GLU A 65 9.97 -1.29 2.14
N ASN A 66 9.07 -0.45 2.68
CA ASN A 66 8.02 -0.92 3.58
C ASN A 66 7.02 -1.87 2.90
N LEU A 67 6.69 -1.61 1.62
CA LEU A 67 5.82 -2.52 0.84
C LEU A 67 6.47 -3.90 0.68
N ARG A 68 7.76 -3.96 0.32
CA ARG A 68 8.50 -5.22 0.15
C ARG A 68 8.75 -5.95 1.47
N GLY A 69 8.81 -5.23 2.58
CA GLY A 69 9.00 -5.81 3.91
C GLY A 69 7.75 -6.50 4.47
N SER A 70 6.58 -6.28 3.88
CA SER A 70 5.30 -6.81 4.37
C SER A 70 4.90 -8.10 3.66
N VAL A 71 4.71 -9.16 4.46
CA VAL A 71 4.17 -10.44 3.98
C VAL A 71 2.75 -10.27 3.46
N GLU A 72 1.95 -9.41 4.13
CA GLU A 72 0.55 -9.11 3.80
C GLU A 72 0.39 -8.38 2.45
N LEU A 73 1.47 -7.78 1.92
CA LEU A 73 1.46 -7.02 0.66
C LEU A 73 2.27 -7.71 -0.46
N ALA A 74 2.69 -8.95 -0.26
CA ALA A 74 3.55 -9.67 -1.19
C ALA A 74 2.96 -9.75 -2.61
N ASP A 75 1.66 -10.03 -2.75
CA ASP A 75 1.00 -10.17 -4.06
C ASP A 75 0.76 -8.81 -4.72
N TYR A 76 0.51 -7.77 -3.93
CA TYR A 76 0.45 -6.39 -4.41
C TYR A 76 1.81 -5.94 -4.98
N VAL A 77 2.92 -6.21 -4.28
CA VAL A 77 4.27 -5.89 -4.75
C VAL A 77 4.61 -6.63 -6.05
N ARG A 78 4.27 -7.93 -6.14
CA ARG A 78 4.42 -8.72 -7.38
C ARG A 78 3.62 -8.13 -8.53
N GLY A 79 2.38 -7.71 -8.25
CA GLY A 79 1.52 -7.04 -9.22
C GLY A 79 2.13 -5.73 -9.72
N LEU A 80 2.64 -4.88 -8.81
CA LEU A 80 3.28 -3.61 -9.15
C LEU A 80 4.55 -3.79 -9.98
N ASP A 81 5.36 -4.80 -9.66
CA ASP A 81 6.59 -5.12 -10.39
C ASP A 81 6.26 -5.53 -11.83
N ARG A 82 5.30 -6.44 -12.00
CA ARG A 82 4.84 -6.90 -13.32
C ARG A 82 4.16 -5.81 -14.14
N ALA A 83 3.44 -4.90 -13.48
CA ALA A 83 2.83 -3.73 -14.12
C ALA A 83 3.83 -2.62 -14.46
N GLY A 84 5.09 -2.72 -13.99
CA GLY A 84 6.12 -1.70 -14.17
C GLY A 84 5.87 -0.42 -13.36
N LEU A 85 5.07 -0.50 -12.29
CA LEU A 85 4.70 0.63 -11.43
C LEU A 85 5.59 0.77 -10.21
N LEU A 86 6.28 -0.29 -9.80
CA LEU A 86 7.15 -0.28 -8.63
C LEU A 86 8.34 0.70 -8.72
N PRO A 87 8.97 0.93 -9.89
CA PRO A 87 10.00 1.95 -10.03
C PRO A 87 9.51 3.38 -9.73
N LEU A 88 8.23 3.68 -9.98
CA LEU A 88 7.65 4.99 -9.69
C LEU A 88 7.59 5.28 -8.20
N LEU A 89 7.44 4.24 -7.35
CA LEU A 89 7.44 4.39 -5.88
C LEU A 89 8.83 4.55 -5.26
N ARG A 90 9.88 4.46 -6.08
CA ARG A 90 11.26 4.78 -5.68
C ARG A 90 11.64 6.22 -5.96
N GLU A 91 10.81 6.94 -6.72
CA GLU A 91 11.04 8.36 -6.97
C GLU A 91 10.88 9.16 -5.68
N ALA A 92 11.57 10.30 -5.59
CA ALA A 92 11.56 11.16 -4.40
C ALA A 92 10.23 11.90 -4.18
N GLY A 93 9.35 11.94 -5.20
CA GLY A 93 8.09 12.65 -5.12
C GLY A 93 7.17 12.05 -4.06
N PRO A 94 6.35 12.86 -3.37
CA PRO A 94 5.38 12.30 -2.44
C PRO A 94 4.32 11.52 -3.21
N PHE A 95 4.10 10.27 -2.84
CA PHE A 95 2.97 9.47 -3.31
C PHE A 95 2.03 9.13 -2.17
N THR A 96 0.76 8.96 -2.49
CA THR A 96 -0.21 8.33 -1.59
C THR A 96 -0.60 7.00 -2.19
N VAL A 97 -0.30 5.92 -1.48
CA VAL A 97 -0.50 4.55 -1.93
C VAL A 97 -1.64 3.93 -1.13
N PHE A 98 -2.69 3.50 -1.83
CA PHE A 98 -3.78 2.71 -1.27
C PHE A 98 -3.51 1.22 -1.51
N ALA A 99 -2.56 0.66 -0.76
CA ALA A 99 -2.11 -0.71 -0.93
C ALA A 99 -3.25 -1.71 -0.66
N VAL A 100 -3.29 -2.76 -1.48
CA VAL A 100 -4.30 -3.81 -1.39
C VAL A 100 -3.65 -5.05 -0.75
N PRO A 101 -4.14 -5.53 0.41
CA PRO A 101 -3.67 -6.77 1.03
C PRO A 101 -3.83 -8.01 0.15
N ASN A 102 -3.15 -9.10 0.49
CA ASN A 102 -3.18 -10.34 -0.31
C ASN A 102 -4.61 -10.91 -0.43
N ASP A 103 -5.40 -10.98 0.65
CA ASP A 103 -6.80 -11.46 0.60
C ASP A 103 -7.63 -10.82 -0.53
N PRO A 104 -7.81 -9.48 -0.57
CA PRO A 104 -8.57 -8.84 -1.64
C PRO A 104 -7.87 -8.89 -3.01
N MET A 105 -6.55 -9.07 -3.07
CA MET A 105 -5.84 -9.31 -4.34
C MET A 105 -6.17 -10.68 -4.92
N GLU A 106 -6.34 -11.71 -4.08
CA GLU A 106 -6.72 -13.06 -4.53
C GLU A 106 -8.18 -13.09 -5.01
N ASP A 107 -9.07 -12.33 -4.38
CA ASP A 107 -10.47 -12.13 -4.82
C ASP A 107 -10.58 -11.47 -6.20
N LEU A 108 -9.54 -10.77 -6.67
CA LEU A 108 -9.49 -10.20 -8.02
C LEU A 108 -9.28 -11.27 -9.11
N ALA A 109 -8.71 -12.43 -8.76
CA ALA A 109 -8.41 -13.52 -9.67
C ALA A 109 -9.10 -14.85 -9.26
N PRO A 110 -10.42 -14.86 -8.97
CA PRO A 110 -11.08 -16.03 -8.41
C PRO A 110 -11.05 -17.18 -9.43
N GLY A 111 -10.49 -18.32 -9.03
CA GLY A 111 -10.45 -19.53 -9.86
C GLY A 111 -9.34 -19.60 -10.91
N ARG A 112 -8.39 -18.65 -10.95
CA ARG A 112 -7.17 -18.81 -11.76
C ARG A 112 -6.08 -19.47 -10.94
N SER A 113 -5.75 -20.72 -11.29
CA SER A 113 -4.55 -21.40 -10.77
C SER A 113 -3.31 -20.58 -11.15
N GLY A 114 -2.86 -19.70 -10.24
CA GLY A 114 -1.77 -18.77 -10.48
C GLY A 114 -1.93 -17.38 -9.85
N GLY A 115 -3.09 -17.04 -9.27
CA GLY A 115 -3.29 -15.78 -8.53
C GLY A 115 -3.09 -14.52 -9.39
N VAL A 116 -2.62 -13.43 -8.77
CA VAL A 116 -2.24 -12.16 -9.44
C VAL A 116 -1.37 -12.33 -10.72
N PRO A 117 -0.39 -13.27 -10.77
CA PRO A 117 0.35 -13.62 -11.99
C PRO A 117 -0.50 -14.06 -13.21
N ALA A 118 -1.73 -14.51 -13.03
CA ALA A 118 -2.58 -14.97 -14.13
C ALA A 118 -3.40 -13.83 -14.79
N LEU A 119 -3.37 -12.61 -14.26
CA LEU A 119 -4.09 -11.46 -14.84
C LEU A 119 -3.30 -10.86 -16.03
N PRO A 120 -3.96 -10.25 -17.03
CA PRO A 120 -3.26 -9.49 -18.08
C PRO A 120 -2.50 -8.29 -17.50
N VAL A 121 -1.35 -7.96 -18.07
CA VAL A 121 -0.51 -6.83 -17.60
C VAL A 121 -1.26 -5.50 -17.71
N ASP A 122 -2.04 -5.28 -18.77
CA ASP A 122 -2.85 -4.08 -18.93
C ASP A 122 -3.91 -3.92 -17.83
N THR A 123 -4.54 -5.03 -17.43
CA THR A 123 -5.49 -5.04 -16.32
C THR A 123 -4.79 -4.70 -15.01
N LEU A 124 -3.64 -5.32 -14.73
CA LEU A 124 -2.85 -5.03 -13.54
C LEU A 124 -2.41 -3.56 -13.49
N ARG A 125 -1.92 -3.03 -14.62
CA ARG A 125 -1.48 -1.64 -14.71
C ARG A 125 -2.62 -0.66 -14.43
N ARG A 126 -3.81 -0.93 -14.96
CA ARG A 126 -5.00 -0.08 -14.69
C ARG A 126 -5.44 -0.16 -13.23
N THR A 127 -5.67 -1.39 -12.75
CA THR A 127 -6.19 -1.60 -11.38
C THR A 127 -5.19 -1.12 -10.33
N LEU A 128 -3.90 -1.47 -10.45
CA LEU A 128 -2.89 -1.04 -9.49
C LEU A 128 -2.52 0.44 -9.68
N GLY A 129 -2.50 0.94 -10.91
CA GLY A 129 -2.34 2.37 -11.21
C GLY A 129 -3.43 3.23 -10.58
N TYR A 130 -4.64 2.68 -10.42
CA TYR A 130 -5.76 3.33 -9.76
C TYR A 130 -5.59 3.47 -8.24
N THR A 131 -4.74 2.63 -7.63
CA THR A 131 -4.42 2.70 -6.19
C THR A 131 -3.35 3.74 -5.85
N LEU A 132 -2.73 4.34 -6.87
CA LEU A 132 -1.58 5.22 -6.75
C LEU A 132 -1.99 6.65 -7.05
N VAL A 133 -1.73 7.56 -6.12
CA VAL A 133 -2.01 9.00 -6.29
C VAL A 133 -0.71 9.78 -6.10
N ARG A 134 -0.44 10.73 -7.00
CA ARG A 134 0.68 11.66 -6.84
C ARG A 134 0.30 12.74 -5.83
N GLY A 135 1.16 13.01 -4.86
CA GLY A 135 0.94 13.94 -3.75
C GLY A 135 0.91 13.23 -2.40
N ALA A 136 1.21 13.99 -1.33
CA ALA A 136 1.09 13.51 0.05
C ALA A 136 -0.27 13.90 0.62
N TYR A 137 -1.12 12.91 0.85
CA TYR A 137 -2.45 13.09 1.41
C TYR A 137 -2.57 12.33 2.74
N PRO A 138 -1.91 12.79 3.82
CA PRO A 138 -2.10 12.20 5.14
C PRO A 138 -3.54 12.45 5.62
N GLU A 139 -4.00 11.64 6.56
CA GLU A 139 -5.42 11.65 6.97
C GLU A 139 -5.93 13.04 7.42
N PRO A 140 -5.18 13.85 8.20
CA PRO A 140 -5.62 15.20 8.55
C PRO A 140 -5.84 16.11 7.33
N VAL A 141 -5.00 15.98 6.29
CA VAL A 141 -5.11 16.74 5.05
C VAL A 141 -6.34 16.28 4.26
N LEU A 142 -6.54 14.96 4.11
CA LEU A 142 -7.74 14.42 3.46
C LEU A 142 -9.02 14.91 4.16
N ARG A 143 -9.06 14.85 5.49
CA ARG A 143 -10.21 15.32 6.29
C ARG A 143 -10.50 16.81 6.07
N ALA A 144 -9.46 17.64 6.06
CA ALA A 144 -9.60 19.07 5.79
C ALA A 144 -10.12 19.32 4.36
N MET A 145 -9.59 18.62 3.36
CA MET A 145 -10.05 18.72 1.98
C MET A 145 -11.51 18.27 1.83
N ILE A 146 -11.90 17.18 2.48
CA ILE A 146 -13.29 16.68 2.51
C ILE A 146 -14.23 17.71 3.15
N ALA A 147 -13.83 18.30 4.27
CA ALA A 147 -14.65 19.30 4.96
C ALA A 147 -14.86 20.56 4.11
N ALA A 148 -13.84 20.98 3.36
CA ALA A 148 -13.89 22.17 2.50
C ALA A 148 -14.58 21.93 1.15
N ALA A 149 -14.68 20.67 0.69
CA ALA A 149 -15.22 20.36 -0.61
C ALA A 149 -16.76 20.47 -0.65
N PRO A 150 -17.34 21.05 -1.72
CA PRO A 150 -18.79 21.05 -1.91
C PRO A 150 -19.30 19.60 -2.01
N GLY A 151 -20.32 19.27 -1.21
CA GLY A 151 -20.85 17.91 -1.11
C GLY A 151 -19.98 16.95 -0.29
N HIS A 152 -18.95 17.44 0.41
CA HIS A 152 -18.06 16.66 1.29
C HIS A 152 -17.39 15.46 0.61
N ARG A 153 -17.01 15.63 -0.66
CA ARG A 153 -16.33 14.61 -1.48
C ARG A 153 -15.18 15.24 -2.25
N VAL A 154 -14.04 14.55 -2.27
CA VAL A 154 -12.81 14.98 -2.95
C VAL A 154 -12.46 13.97 -4.03
N GLY A 155 -12.10 14.45 -5.22
CA GLY A 155 -11.54 13.63 -6.28
C GLY A 155 -10.02 13.71 -6.29
N LEU A 156 -9.35 12.57 -6.18
CA LEU A 156 -7.90 12.43 -6.32
C LEU A 156 -7.57 11.85 -7.69
N ARG A 157 -6.65 12.49 -8.43
CA ARG A 157 -6.21 11.99 -9.73
C ARG A 157 -5.19 10.87 -9.52
N THR A 158 -5.51 9.68 -10.01
CA THR A 158 -4.65 8.50 -9.90
C THR A 158 -3.60 8.45 -11.02
N VAL A 159 -2.58 7.60 -10.87
CA VAL A 159 -1.55 7.36 -11.89
C VAL A 159 -2.14 6.73 -13.16
N ASP A 160 -3.19 5.92 -13.03
CA ASP A 160 -3.96 5.41 -14.17
C ASP A 160 -4.72 6.52 -14.92
N GLY A 161 -4.93 7.67 -14.28
CA GLY A 161 -5.64 8.80 -14.84
C GLY A 161 -7.14 8.78 -14.54
N ALA A 162 -7.70 7.74 -13.92
CA ALA A 162 -9.05 7.85 -13.37
C ALA A 162 -9.07 8.67 -12.07
N VAL A 163 -10.25 9.18 -11.69
CA VAL A 163 -10.44 9.89 -10.41
C VAL A 163 -10.87 8.90 -9.34
N LEU A 164 -10.16 8.92 -8.21
CA LEU A 164 -10.52 8.21 -6.98
C LEU A 164 -11.28 9.17 -6.07
N LEU A 165 -12.52 8.85 -5.73
CA LEU A 165 -13.34 9.64 -4.82
C LEU A 165 -13.01 9.30 -3.38
N VAL A 166 -12.93 10.32 -2.53
CA VAL A 166 -12.63 10.20 -1.11
C VAL A 166 -13.62 11.03 -0.31
N TRP A 167 -14.19 10.46 0.74
CA TRP A 167 -15.15 11.14 1.62
C TRP A 167 -15.16 10.56 3.03
N ALA A 168 -15.82 11.25 3.96
CA ALA A 168 -16.01 10.74 5.32
C ALA A 168 -17.31 9.93 5.40
N GLU A 169 -17.25 8.73 5.97
CA GLU A 169 -18.42 7.92 6.30
C GLU A 169 -19.28 8.63 7.35
N ALA A 170 -20.59 8.67 7.12
CA ALA A 170 -21.54 9.20 8.09
C ALA A 170 -21.53 8.34 9.37
N GLY A 171 -21.48 9.00 10.53
CA GLY A 171 -21.49 8.34 11.84
C GLY A 171 -20.09 7.97 12.34
N THR A 172 -19.33 7.17 11.60
CA THR A 172 -17.99 6.73 12.04
C THR A 172 -16.90 7.77 11.77
N GLY A 173 -17.14 8.65 10.79
CA GLY A 173 -16.16 9.62 10.33
C GLY A 173 -14.93 8.99 9.66
N GLN A 174 -14.96 7.70 9.31
CA GLN A 174 -13.84 7.03 8.64
C GLN A 174 -13.69 7.54 7.21
N VAL A 175 -12.45 7.63 6.72
CA VAL A 175 -12.22 7.96 5.31
C VAL A 175 -12.57 6.74 4.45
N LEU A 176 -13.44 6.96 3.48
CA LEU A 176 -13.86 5.99 2.47
C LEU A 176 -13.28 6.36 1.11
N LEU A 177 -13.03 5.34 0.32
CA LEU A 177 -12.63 5.45 -1.07
C LEU A 177 -13.75 4.94 -1.98
N GLY A 178 -13.83 5.44 -3.20
CA GLY A 178 -14.76 4.91 -4.18
C GLY A 178 -14.45 5.30 -5.60
N ASN A 179 -14.97 4.52 -6.55
CA ASN A 179 -14.67 4.68 -7.96
C ASN A 179 -15.68 5.51 -8.76
N GLY A 180 -16.72 6.02 -8.09
CA GLY A 180 -17.84 6.71 -8.75
C GLY A 180 -18.81 5.78 -9.49
N GLY A 181 -18.44 4.52 -9.74
CA GLY A 181 -19.26 3.45 -10.33
C GLY A 181 -20.02 2.61 -9.30
N GLY A 182 -20.12 3.08 -8.04
CA GLY A 182 -20.85 2.40 -6.96
C GLY A 182 -20.00 1.48 -6.08
N GLN A 183 -18.72 1.23 -6.41
CA GLN A 183 -17.82 0.53 -5.51
C GLN A 183 -17.31 1.49 -4.42
N VAL A 184 -17.39 1.03 -3.18
CA VAL A 184 -16.91 1.73 -1.99
C VAL A 184 -15.95 0.83 -1.25
N ASN A 185 -14.87 1.40 -0.74
CA ASN A 185 -13.83 0.67 -0.04
C ASN A 185 -13.46 1.39 1.25
N ARG A 186 -13.25 0.59 2.29
CA ARG A 186 -12.87 1.03 3.63
C ARG A 186 -11.37 0.87 3.81
N LEU A 187 -10.83 1.68 4.73
CA LEU A 187 -9.41 1.66 5.06
C LEU A 187 -9.18 0.85 6.33
N TRP A 188 -8.20 -0.04 6.28
CA TRP A 188 -7.75 -0.80 7.43
C TRP A 188 -6.65 -0.05 8.19
N VAL A 189 -5.52 0.21 7.53
CA VAL A 189 -4.43 1.03 8.05
C VAL A 189 -4.56 2.44 7.49
N ARG A 190 -4.48 3.43 8.38
CA ARG A 190 -4.83 4.81 8.07
C ARG A 190 -3.59 5.71 8.00
N GLY A 191 -3.11 5.93 6.79
CA GLY A 191 -2.27 7.08 6.44
C GLY A 191 -0.94 7.13 7.18
N VAL A 192 -0.23 6.00 7.22
CA VAL A 192 1.10 5.91 7.82
C VAL A 192 2.06 6.74 6.97
N PRO A 193 2.69 7.80 7.50
CA PRO A 193 3.60 8.61 6.72
C PRO A 193 4.85 7.80 6.35
N GLN A 194 5.45 8.12 5.21
CA GLN A 194 6.62 7.46 4.64
C GLN A 194 7.60 8.54 4.18
N SER A 195 8.86 8.20 3.96
CA SER A 195 9.85 9.21 3.59
C SER A 195 9.59 9.88 2.23
N ASN A 196 8.89 9.18 1.33
CA ASN A 196 8.42 9.69 0.04
C ASN A 196 6.89 9.60 -0.13
N GLY A 197 6.11 9.67 0.96
CA GLY A 197 4.67 9.58 0.79
C GLY A 197 3.83 9.22 2.01
N VAL A 198 2.70 8.57 1.74
CA VAL A 198 1.72 8.10 2.72
C VAL A 198 1.21 6.73 2.28
N LEU A 199 1.19 5.78 3.21
CA LEU A 199 0.68 4.42 3.00
C LEU A 199 -0.67 4.24 3.68
N TYR A 200 -1.63 3.74 2.91
CA TYR A 200 -2.94 3.27 3.36
C TYR A 200 -3.10 1.80 2.97
N LEU A 201 -3.84 1.03 3.77
CA LEU A 201 -4.27 -0.31 3.37
C LEU A 201 -5.79 -0.34 3.18
N THR A 202 -6.25 -0.92 2.09
CA THR A 202 -7.67 -1.06 1.78
C THR A 202 -8.23 -2.40 2.22
N GLN A 203 -9.55 -2.50 2.36
CA GLN A 203 -10.23 -3.77 2.69
C GLN A 203 -10.64 -4.57 1.44
N SER A 204 -10.71 -3.93 0.28
CA SER A 204 -11.07 -4.54 -1.00
C SER A 204 -10.23 -3.99 -2.15
N VAL A 205 -10.46 -4.48 -3.37
CA VAL A 205 -9.93 -3.90 -4.62
C VAL A 205 -10.93 -2.88 -5.18
N LEU A 206 -10.45 -1.72 -5.60
CA LEU A 206 -11.23 -0.78 -6.39
C LEU A 206 -10.83 -0.88 -7.85
N SER A 207 -11.80 -1.12 -8.72
CA SER A 207 -11.59 -1.05 -10.16
C SER A 207 -11.81 0.39 -10.64
N PRO A 208 -11.01 0.88 -11.59
CA PRO A 208 -11.25 2.18 -12.20
C PRO A 208 -12.63 2.18 -12.90
N PRO A 209 -13.32 3.33 -12.95
CA PRO A 209 -14.55 3.47 -13.71
C PRO A 209 -14.31 3.13 -15.19
N SER A 210 -15.22 2.34 -15.78
CA SER A 210 -15.23 1.93 -17.19
C SER A 210 -15.66 3.05 -18.13
#